data_AF-A0A916EHS3-F1
#
_entry.id   AF-A0A916EHS3-F1
#
_cell.length_a   1.000
_cell.length_b   1.000
_cell.length_c   1.000
_cell.angle_alpha   90.00
_cell.angle_beta   90.00
_cell.angle_gamma   90.00
#
_symmetry.space_group_name_H-M   'P 1'
#
loop_
_entity.id
_entity.type
_entity.pdbx_description
1 polymer ?
#
loop_
_entity_poly.entity_id
_entity_poly.type
_entity_poly.pdbx_seq_one_letter_code
_entity_poly.pdbx_strand_id
1 'polypeptide(L)'
;MKRCWDSNPDNRPKATEIYELFSLFYDSYVPESDLYLEKEQQHYDIEKQFKKADEYKESNFLILEEKKQSVTHHPQAFYTSQLLNPYTKNLSRYYYNYSDECSDCEI
;
A
#
# COMPACT_ATOMS: atom_id res chain seq x y z
N MET A 1 2.04 -10.31 -2.16
CA MET A 1 1.17 -9.77 -3.24
C MET A 1 0.34 -10.82 -3.98
N LYS A 2 0.90 -11.96 -4.43
CA LYS A 2 0.12 -12.98 -5.19
C LYS A 2 -1.21 -13.37 -4.52
N ARG A 3 -1.18 -13.65 -3.20
CA ARG A 3 -2.39 -13.93 -2.40
C ARG A 3 -3.37 -12.75 -2.35
N CYS A 4 -2.87 -11.51 -2.34
CA CYS A 4 -3.70 -10.31 -2.29
C CYS A 4 -4.53 -10.10 -3.57
N TRP A 5 -4.10 -10.68 -4.69
CA TRP A 5 -4.77 -10.59 -5.99
C TRP A 5 -5.40 -11.91 -6.42
N ASP A 6 -5.66 -12.81 -5.47
CA ASP A 6 -6.38 -14.04 -5.77
C ASP A 6 -7.78 -13.70 -6.34
N SER A 7 -8.16 -14.40 -7.41
CA SER A 7 -9.48 -14.21 -8.03
C SER A 7 -10.60 -14.61 -7.09
N ASN A 8 -10.35 -15.61 -6.24
CA ASN A 8 -11.24 -15.97 -5.15
C ASN A 8 -10.99 -15.06 -3.93
N PRO A 9 -11.96 -14.26 -3.47
CA PRO A 9 -11.79 -13.39 -2.31
C PRO A 9 -11.46 -14.15 -1.02
N ASP A 10 -11.94 -15.38 -0.84
CA ASP A 10 -11.72 -16.17 0.37
C ASP A 10 -10.25 -16.60 0.55
N ASN A 11 -9.49 -16.63 -0.55
CA ASN A 11 -8.05 -16.95 -0.53
C ASN A 11 -7.18 -15.72 -0.23
N ARG A 12 -7.75 -14.52 -0.23
CA ARG A 12 -7.01 -13.29 0.03
C ARG A 12 -6.67 -13.21 1.53
N PRO A 13 -5.49 -12.69 1.88
CA PRO A 13 -5.11 -12.55 3.27
C PRO A 13 -6.04 -11.56 3.98
N LYS A 14 -6.33 -11.84 5.24
CA LYS A 14 -7.05 -10.90 6.11
C LYS A 14 -6.20 -9.66 6.35
N ALA A 15 -6.85 -8.56 6.71
CA ALA A 15 -6.17 -7.33 7.09
C ALA A 15 -5.14 -7.55 8.22
N THR A 16 -5.41 -8.45 9.16
CA THR A 16 -4.49 -8.81 10.25
C THR A 16 -3.21 -9.48 9.74
N GLU A 17 -3.31 -10.44 8.81
CA GLU A 17 -2.15 -11.08 8.20
C GLU A 17 -1.32 -10.08 7.39
N ILE A 18 -1.99 -9.15 6.69
CA ILE A 18 -1.33 -8.07 5.96
C ILE A 18 -0.58 -7.16 6.93
N TYR A 19 -1.20 -6.79 8.05
CA TYR A 19 -0.60 -5.96 9.08
C TYR A 19 0.65 -6.60 9.67
N GLU A 20 0.60 -7.89 10.02
CA GLU A 20 1.75 -8.64 10.55
C GLU A 20 2.93 -8.63 9.57
N LEU A 21 2.67 -8.85 8.27
CA LEU A 21 3.69 -8.75 7.23
C LEU A 21 4.29 -7.34 7.12
N PHE A 22 3.46 -6.30 7.21
CA PHE A 22 3.95 -4.92 7.19
C PHE A 22 4.81 -4.58 8.41
N SER A 23 4.41 -5.00 9.60
CA SER A 23 5.21 -4.83 10.82
C SER A 23 6.57 -5.50 10.67
N LEU A 24 6.60 -6.75 10.17
CA LEU A 24 7.86 -7.45 9.90
C LEU A 24 8.77 -6.67 8.93
N PHE A 25 8.21 -6.13 7.84
CA PHE A 25 8.98 -5.30 6.90
C PHE A 25 9.50 -4.02 7.53
N TYR A 26 8.65 -3.33 8.30
CA TYR A 26 9.01 -2.10 9.01
C TYR A 26 10.15 -2.35 9.99
N ASP A 27 10.01 -3.35 10.86
CA ASP A 27 11.02 -3.72 11.86
C ASP A 27 12.33 -4.18 11.20
N SER A 28 12.26 -4.76 10.00
CA SER A 28 13.46 -5.12 9.23
C SER A 28 14.20 -3.89 8.70
N TYR A 29 13.48 -2.83 8.32
CA TYR A 29 14.04 -1.62 7.72
C TYR A 29 14.59 -0.63 8.77
N VAL A 30 13.98 -0.57 9.95
CA VAL A 30 14.37 0.37 11.00
C VAL A 30 15.72 -0.06 11.64
N PRO A 31 16.62 0.88 11.96
CA PRO A 31 17.85 0.58 12.68
C PRO A 31 17.57 -0.05 14.04
N GLU A 32 18.41 -1.00 14.46
CA GLU A 32 18.25 -1.69 15.74
C GLU A 32 18.25 -0.72 16.94
N SER A 33 18.92 0.42 16.83
CA SER A 33 18.92 1.47 17.86
C SER A 33 17.55 2.07 18.15
N ASP A 34 16.66 2.06 17.14
CA ASP A 34 15.34 2.69 17.20
C ASP A 34 14.24 1.66 17.51
N LEU A 35 14.62 0.39 17.66
CA LEU A 35 13.73 -0.72 17.97
C LEU A 35 13.94 -1.20 19.40
N TYR A 36 12.84 -1.44 20.10
CA TYR A 36 12.83 -2.18 21.37
C TYR A 36 12.56 -3.67 21.12
N LEU A 37 13.13 -4.24 20.06
CA LEU A 37 12.91 -5.60 19.60
C LEU A 37 14.22 -6.22 19.11
N GLU A 38 14.48 -7.47 19.50
CA GLU A 38 15.62 -8.24 19.01
C GLU A 38 15.32 -8.77 17.60
N LYS A 39 16.21 -8.47 16.64
CA LYS A 39 16.03 -8.93 15.25
C LYS A 39 16.35 -10.42 15.13
N GLU A 40 15.38 -11.17 14.61
CA GLU A 40 15.58 -12.55 14.19
C GLU A 40 16.20 -12.65 12.78
N GLN A 41 16.64 -13.86 12.40
CA GLN A 41 17.24 -14.15 11.08
C GLN A 41 16.38 -13.63 9.90
N GLN A 42 15.06 -13.75 10.01
CA GLN A 42 14.13 -13.28 8.98
C GLN A 42 14.24 -11.77 8.70
N HIS A 43 14.55 -10.96 9.71
CA HIS A 43 14.70 -9.51 9.53
C HIS A 43 15.94 -9.20 8.68
N TYR A 44 17.05 -9.88 8.94
CA TYR A 44 18.27 -9.71 8.16
C TYR A 44 18.11 -10.20 6.72
N ASP A 45 17.34 -11.28 6.50
CA ASP A 45 17.04 -11.79 5.16
C ASP A 45 16.19 -10.79 4.35
N ILE A 46 15.28 -10.07 5.01
CA ILE A 46 14.47 -9.00 4.42
C ILE A 46 15.33 -7.75 4.15
N GLU A 47 16.14 -7.31 5.12
CA GLU A 47 17.05 -6.18 4.99
C GLU A 47 18.00 -6.36 3.79
N LYS A 48 18.54 -7.57 3.62
CA LYS A 48 19.40 -7.92 2.47
C LYS A 48 18.66 -7.78 1.13
N GLN A 49 17.38 -8.13 1.08
CA GLN A 49 16.56 -7.96 -0.13
C GLN A 49 16.33 -6.47 -0.44
N PHE A 50 16.06 -5.65 0.59
CA PHE A 50 15.94 -4.20 0.42
C PHE A 50 17.24 -3.58 -0.10
N LYS A 51 18.37 -3.91 0.52
CA LYS A 51 19.68 -3.43 0.07
C LYS A 51 19.96 -3.75 -1.40
N LYS A 52 19.68 -4.99 -1.82
CA LYS A 52 19.85 -5.39 -3.23
C LYS A 52 18.92 -4.60 -4.17
N ALA A 53 17.70 -4.31 -3.75
CA ALA A 53 16.76 -3.51 -4.53
C ALA A 53 17.22 -2.04 -4.64
N ASP A 54 17.77 -1.47 -3.57
CA ASP A 54 18.32 -0.12 -3.55
C ASP A 54 19.58 0.00 -4.42
N GLU A 55 20.51 -0.95 -4.33
CA GLU A 55 21.69 -1.02 -5.21
C GLU A 55 21.28 -1.12 -6.69
N TYR A 56 20.24 -1.90 -7.01
CA TYR A 56 19.68 -1.96 -8.37
C TYR A 56 19.08 -0.60 -8.80
N LYS A 57 18.33 0.06 -7.93
CA LYS A 57 17.72 1.37 -8.18
C LYS A 57 18.79 2.44 -8.43
N GLU A 58 19.84 2.46 -7.63
CA GLU A 58 20.95 3.40 -7.77
C GLU A 58 21.75 3.17 -9.06
N SER A 59 22.12 1.92 -9.35
CA SER A 59 22.86 1.57 -10.57
C SER A 59 22.08 1.79 -11.86
N ASN A 60 20.74 1.73 -11.81
CA ASN A 60 19.86 1.90 -12.97
C ASN A 60 19.09 3.24 -12.96
N PHE A 61 19.51 4.21 -12.15
CA PHE A 61 18.79 5.47 -11.92
C PHE A 61 18.41 6.18 -13.24
N LEU A 62 19.38 6.38 -14.14
CA LEU A 62 19.16 7.06 -15.42
C LEU A 62 18.15 6.33 -16.30
N ILE A 63 18.26 5.01 -16.42
CA ILE A 63 17.34 4.16 -17.19
C ILE A 63 15.92 4.22 -16.60
N LEU A 64 15.79 4.26 -15.27
CA LEU A 64 14.50 4.40 -14.61
C LEU A 64 13.88 5.79 -14.85
N GLU A 65 14.66 6.87 -14.78
CA GLU A 65 14.16 8.23 -15.03
C GLU A 65 13.69 8.42 -16.47
N GLU A 66 14.44 7.93 -17.45
CA GLU A 66 14.00 7.93 -18.86
C GLU A 66 12.72 7.14 -19.08
N LYS A 67 12.57 5.99 -18.41
CA LYS A 67 11.34 5.18 -18.46
C LYS A 67 10.15 5.89 -17.83
N LYS A 68 10.33 6.61 -16.73
CA LYS A 68 9.24 7.40 -16.11
C LYS A 68 8.75 8.51 -17.02
N GLN A 69 9.67 9.21 -17.70
CA GLN A 69 9.33 10.28 -18.63
C GLN A 69 8.66 9.77 -19.91
N SER A 70 8.96 8.53 -20.31
CA SER A 70 8.38 7.88 -21.49
C SER A 70 7.12 7.07 -21.21
N VAL A 71 6.59 7.07 -19.98
CA VAL A 71 5.25 6.52 -19.70
C VAL A 71 4.22 7.37 -20.43
N THR A 72 3.92 6.97 -21.65
CA THR A 72 2.69 7.37 -22.33
C THR A 72 1.54 6.83 -21.49
N HIS A 73 0.78 7.73 -20.86
CA HIS A 73 -0.42 7.32 -20.15
C HIS A 73 -1.29 6.51 -21.11
N HIS A 74 -1.72 5.33 -20.66
CA HIS A 74 -2.66 4.52 -21.42
C HIS A 74 -3.87 5.40 -21.78
N PRO A 75 -4.36 5.42 -23.02
CA PRO A 75 -5.41 6.37 -23.45
C PRO A 75 -6.66 6.36 -22.58
N GLN A 76 -6.94 5.23 -21.92
CA GLN A 76 -8.07 5.02 -21.03
C GLN A 76 -7.78 5.33 -19.54
N ALA A 77 -6.57 5.77 -19.20
CA ALA A 77 -6.20 6.05 -17.82
C ALA A 77 -6.56 7.49 -17.44
N PHE A 78 -7.58 7.65 -16.60
CA PHE A 78 -8.04 8.93 -16.07
C PHE A 78 -7.41 9.19 -14.70
N TYR A 79 -6.34 10.00 -14.66
CA TYR A 79 -5.64 10.36 -13.42
C TYR A 79 -6.08 11.70 -12.83
N THR A 80 -6.93 12.44 -13.55
CA THR A 80 -7.51 13.68 -13.03
C THR A 80 -8.73 13.35 -12.19
N SER A 81 -8.85 13.96 -11.02
CA SER A 81 -10.06 13.96 -10.21
C SER A 81 -11.26 14.32 -11.09
N GLN A 82 -12.17 13.36 -11.28
CA GLN A 82 -13.45 13.63 -11.92
C GLN A 82 -14.35 14.30 -10.89
N LEU A 83 -15.20 15.24 -11.33
CA LEU A 83 -16.23 15.79 -10.46
C LEU A 83 -17.09 14.64 -9.95
N LEU A 84 -17.22 14.52 -8.63
CA LEU A 84 -18.11 13.56 -7.98
C LEU A 84 -19.49 13.61 -8.65
N ASN A 85 -19.96 12.44 -9.08
CA ASN A 85 -21.21 12.27 -9.82
C ASN A 85 -22.36 13.03 -9.11
N PRO A 86 -23.29 13.72 -9.80
CA PRO A 86 -24.46 14.32 -9.15
C PRO A 86 -25.23 13.38 -8.21
N TYR A 87 -25.19 12.05 -8.42
CA TYR A 87 -25.75 11.08 -7.48
C TYR A 87 -25.08 11.07 -6.09
N THR A 88 -23.80 11.44 -5.98
CA THR A 88 -23.10 11.56 -4.68
C THR A 88 -23.35 12.89 -3.98
N LYS A 89 -24.00 13.86 -4.63
CA LYS A 89 -24.37 15.17 -4.03
C LYS A 89 -25.33 15.01 -2.84
N ASN A 90 -26.14 13.94 -2.84
CA ASN A 90 -27.04 13.63 -1.72
C ASN A 90 -26.34 12.88 -0.57
N LEU A 91 -25.15 12.30 -0.80
CA LEU A 91 -24.39 11.60 0.24
C LEU A 91 -23.77 12.57 1.25
N SER A 92 -23.30 13.74 0.80
CA SER A 92 -22.75 14.77 1.72
C SER A 92 -23.79 15.27 2.71
N ARG A 93 -25.07 15.30 2.31
CA ARG A 93 -26.18 15.72 3.18
C ARG A 93 -26.44 14.71 4.31
N TYR A 94 -26.15 13.43 4.10
CA TYR A 94 -26.24 12.43 5.16
C TYR A 94 -25.08 12.56 6.16
N TYR A 95 -23.86 12.81 5.66
CA TYR A 95 -22.65 12.87 6.50
C TYR A 95 -22.67 14.00 7.55
N TYR A 96 -23.24 15.17 7.23
CA TYR A 96 -23.39 16.27 8.21
C TYR A 96 -24.53 16.06 9.21
N ASN A 97 -25.43 15.09 8.98
CA ASN A 97 -26.52 14.75 9.90
C ASN A 97 -26.24 13.50 10.74
N TYR A 98 -25.14 12.79 10.48
CA TYR A 98 -24.76 11.52 11.14
C TYR A 98 -23.41 11.62 11.89
N SER A 99 -22.99 12.82 12.26
CA SER A 99 -21.79 13.01 13.09
C SER A 99 -21.99 12.62 14.57
N ASP A 100 -23.16 12.11 14.96
CA ASP A 100 -23.42 11.77 16.37
C ASP A 100 -23.77 10.31 16.67
N GLU A 101 -23.85 9.38 15.70
CA GLU A 101 -24.05 7.97 16.04
C GLU A 101 -23.46 7.05 14.96
N CYS A 102 -22.22 6.62 15.22
CA CYS A 102 -21.67 5.42 14.62
C CYS A 102 -22.39 4.24 15.29
N SER A 103 -23.42 3.71 14.62
CA SER A 103 -24.10 2.49 15.04
C SER A 103 -24.16 1.54 13.86
N ASP A 104 -23.33 0.51 13.97
CA ASP A 104 -23.45 -0.84 13.43
C ASP A 104 -23.86 -1.00 11.96
N CYS A 105 -22.85 -1.19 11.11
CA CYS A 105 -23.01 -1.87 9.83
C CYS A 105 -23.14 -3.38 10.09
N GLU A 106 -24.37 -3.90 10.16
CA GLU A 106 -24.64 -5.32 9.94
C GLU A 106 -24.69 -5.62 8.43
N ILE A 107 -24.11 -6.76 8.05
CA ILE A 107 -23.90 -7.25 6.67
C ILE A 107 -25.23 -7.61 6.01
#